data_AF-C8WHW1-F1
#
_entry.id   AF-C8WHW1-F1
#
_cell.length_a   1.000
_cell.length_b   1.000
_cell.length_c   1.000
_cell.angle_alpha   90.00
_cell.angle_beta   90.00
_cell.angle_gamma   90.00
#
_symmetry.space_group_name_H-M   'P 1'
#
loop_
_entity.id
_entity.type
_entity.pdbx_description
1 polymer ?
#
loop_
_entity_poly.entity_id
_entity_poly.type
_entity_poly.pdbx_seq_one_letter_code
_entity_poly.pdbx_strand_id
1 'polypeptide(L)'
;MLFKSRRNEYADTDGPVRYLDDSGLRRPLDMPRPQIAIMFAFVLVAALIGGYLLFNVLDAVRGGTARAQASVEENLSREVSYDLPALTSYITLNDDEIKQAVADAGLTVIDKGGMSDDPEAALELIKLPSDVSELDAGLMYNKGVSKLSASEAALLLNGSWTLDADRSDGTSMRLRYADFSSGSLDAAIDAAIAAEGFDPATIAEDGMGVDEVGNTFKQGTVDVDGTAYTWKVSALPLSEMYDISGLPETAVYVGVRLSS
;
A
#
# COMPACT_ATOMS: atom_id res chain seq x y z
N MET A 1 20.02 37.31 -40.95
CA MET A 1 19.97 38.73 -41.40
C MET A 1 20.21 39.58 -40.17
N LEU A 2 21.11 40.55 -40.06
CA LEU A 2 22.08 41.20 -40.93
C LEU A 2 23.13 41.78 -39.95
N PHE A 3 24.38 41.32 -40.00
CA PHE A 3 25.47 42.06 -39.35
C PHE A 3 25.68 43.35 -40.16
N LYS A 4 24.96 44.42 -39.81
CA LYS A 4 25.28 45.76 -40.32
C LYS A 4 26.61 46.14 -39.69
N SER A 5 27.67 46.08 -40.50
CA SER A 5 28.95 46.73 -40.18
C SER A 5 28.65 48.20 -39.90
N ARG A 6 28.69 48.59 -38.61
CA ARG A 6 28.55 49.99 -38.22
C ARG A 6 29.85 50.68 -38.65
N ARG A 7 29.75 51.54 -39.67
CA ARG A 7 30.85 52.47 -39.98
C ARG A 7 31.06 53.33 -38.75
N ASN A 8 32.33 53.57 -38.40
CA ASN A 8 32.68 54.54 -37.37
C ASN A 8 32.20 55.93 -37.83
N GLU A 9 31.17 56.46 -37.19
CA GLU A 9 30.73 57.84 -37.38
C GLU A 9 31.75 58.78 -36.72
N TYR A 10 32.08 59.87 -37.41
CA TYR A 10 33.01 60.89 -36.95
C TYR A 10 32.23 62.13 -36.54
N ALA A 11 32.62 62.78 -35.46
CA ALA A 11 32.01 64.03 -35.02
C ALA A 11 32.39 65.16 -35.99
N ASP A 12 31.40 65.97 -36.38
CA ASP A 12 31.63 67.11 -37.26
C ASP A 12 32.18 68.28 -36.41
N THR A 13 33.48 68.52 -36.53
CA THR A 13 34.17 69.64 -35.87
C THR A 13 34.81 70.52 -36.92
N ASP A 14 34.63 71.83 -36.78
CA ASP A 14 35.14 72.85 -37.72
C ASP A 14 36.67 72.97 -37.59
N GLY A 15 37.40 72.08 -38.28
CA GLY A 15 38.86 71.95 -38.25
C GLY A 15 39.36 70.70 -39.00
N PRO A 16 40.65 70.64 -39.39
CA PRO A 16 41.18 69.62 -40.30
C PRO A 16 41.33 68.20 -39.71
N VAL A 17 41.01 67.99 -38.42
CA VAL A 17 41.15 66.70 -37.72
C VAL A 17 39.76 66.19 -37.34
N ARG A 18 39.42 64.98 -37.79
CA ARG A 18 38.13 64.32 -37.49
C ARG A 18 38.26 63.35 -36.32
N TYR A 19 37.49 63.60 -35.26
CA TYR A 19 37.42 62.73 -34.09
C TYR A 19 36.34 61.65 -34.29
N LEU A 20 36.57 60.45 -33.74
CA LEU A 20 35.54 59.40 -33.66
C LEU A 20 34.41 59.90 -32.76
N ASP A 21 33.16 59.58 -33.11
CA ASP A 21 31.98 60.01 -32.36
C ASP A 21 32.05 59.57 -30.89
N ASP A 22 32.20 60.54 -29.98
CA ASP A 22 32.30 60.32 -28.54
C ASP A 22 30.93 60.04 -27.89
N SER A 23 29.83 60.21 -28.64
CA SER A 23 28.45 60.15 -28.11
C SER A 23 28.13 58.85 -27.35
N GLY A 24 28.78 57.74 -27.72
CA GLY A 24 28.69 56.46 -27.02
C GLY A 24 29.35 56.42 -25.63
N LEU A 25 30.39 57.24 -25.41
CA LEU A 25 31.10 57.38 -24.13
C LEU A 25 30.37 58.30 -23.14
N ARG A 26 29.45 59.15 -23.63
CA ARG A 26 28.60 60.03 -22.80
C ARG A 26 27.31 59.40 -22.33
N ARG A 27 27.04 58.14 -22.70
CA ARG A 27 25.88 57.42 -22.14
C ARG A 27 26.04 57.31 -20.63
N PRO A 28 25.06 57.76 -19.83
CA PRO A 28 25.10 57.58 -18.39
C PRO A 28 25.26 56.09 -18.06
N LEU A 29 26.26 55.75 -17.25
CA LEU A 29 26.44 54.39 -16.72
C LEU A 29 25.42 54.08 -15.60
N ASP A 30 24.76 55.11 -15.07
CA ASP A 30 23.66 54.96 -14.12
C ASP A 30 22.37 54.56 -14.82
N MET A 31 21.79 53.45 -14.39
CA MET A 31 20.50 52.98 -14.88
C MET A 31 19.42 54.04 -14.58
N PRO A 32 18.62 54.47 -15.58
CA PRO A 32 17.62 55.49 -15.35
C PRO A 32 16.60 55.01 -14.31
N ARG A 33 16.31 55.85 -13.31
CA ARG A 33 15.39 55.59 -12.20
C ARG A 33 14.09 54.83 -12.54
N PRO A 34 13.39 55.07 -13.67
CA PRO A 34 12.22 54.27 -14.04
C PRO A 34 12.53 52.79 -14.32
N GLN A 35 13.71 52.45 -14.85
CA GLN A 35 14.10 51.05 -15.09
C GLN A 35 14.43 50.32 -13.78
N ILE A 36 15.02 51.02 -12.81
CA ILE A 36 15.22 50.49 -11.44
C ILE A 36 13.87 50.14 -10.81
N ALA A 37 12.88 51.04 -10.93
CA ALA A 37 11.53 50.79 -10.40
C ALA A 37 10.86 49.57 -11.05
N ILE A 38 10.99 49.39 -12.37
CA ILE A 38 10.46 48.23 -13.09
C ILE A 38 11.15 46.95 -12.63
N MET A 39 12.48 46.96 -12.47
CA MET A 39 13.24 45.81 -11.98
C MET A 39 12.79 45.39 -10.58
N PHE A 40 12.60 46.35 -9.66
CA PHE A 40 12.07 46.06 -8.32
C PHE A 40 10.66 45.47 -8.38
N ALA A 41 9.79 45.98 -9.25
CA ALA A 41 8.46 45.42 -9.44
C ALA A 41 8.51 43.97 -9.93
N PHE A 42 9.40 43.65 -10.88
CA PHE A 42 9.60 42.28 -11.35
C PHE A 42 10.13 41.34 -10.26
N VAL A 43 11.10 41.78 -9.46
CA VAL A 43 11.63 40.98 -8.34
C VAL A 43 10.54 40.74 -7.28
N LEU A 44 9.71 41.73 -6.98
CA LEU A 44 8.57 41.58 -6.07
C LEU A 44 7.55 40.57 -6.59
N VAL A 45 7.15 40.69 -7.86
CA VAL A 45 6.20 39.75 -8.48
C VAL A 45 6.78 38.33 -8.49
N ALA A 46 8.07 38.18 -8.83
CA ALA A 46 8.74 36.88 -8.80
C ALA A 46 8.80 36.28 -7.39
N ALA A 47 9.08 37.10 -6.36
CA ALA A 47 9.09 36.65 -4.97
C ALA A 47 7.68 36.22 -4.49
N LEU A 48 6.63 36.93 -4.89
CA LEU A 48 5.25 36.56 -4.56
C LEU A 48 4.82 35.26 -5.23
N ILE A 49 5.15 35.08 -6.52
CA ILE A 49 4.88 33.83 -7.24
C ILE A 49 5.67 32.67 -6.64
N GLY A 50 6.96 32.88 -6.35
CA GLY A 50 7.81 31.88 -5.71
C GLY A 50 7.30 31.49 -4.31
N GLY A 51 6.88 32.46 -3.50
CA GLY A 51 6.28 32.22 -2.20
C GLY A 51 4.95 31.45 -2.28
N TYR A 52 4.09 31.79 -3.24
CA TYR A 52 2.82 31.09 -3.47
C TYR A 52 3.04 29.64 -3.91
N LEU A 53 3.95 29.40 -4.86
CA LEU A 53 4.30 28.05 -5.29
C LEU A 53 4.89 27.22 -4.15
N LEU A 54 5.81 27.79 -3.38
CA LEU A 54 6.42 27.13 -2.23
C LEU A 54 5.35 26.80 -1.16
N PHE A 55 4.45 27.74 -0.86
CA PHE A 55 3.37 27.52 0.10
C PHE A 55 2.44 26.38 -0.34
N ASN A 56 2.03 26.35 -1.61
CA ASN A 56 1.19 25.28 -2.15
C ASN A 56 1.89 23.91 -2.14
N VAL A 57 3.19 23.87 -2.43
CA VAL A 57 3.97 22.62 -2.36
C VAL A 57 4.10 22.14 -0.92
N LEU A 58 4.39 23.06 0.02
CA LEU A 58 4.50 22.71 1.44
C LEU A 58 3.17 22.25 2.03
N ASP A 59 2.05 22.88 1.65
CA ASP A 59 0.72 22.48 2.08
C ASP A 59 0.27 21.16 1.44
N ALA A 60 0.58 20.93 0.16
CA ALA A 60 0.34 19.66 -0.49
C ALA A 60 1.12 18.52 0.16
N VAL A 61 2.39 18.75 0.54
CA VAL A 61 3.23 17.72 1.18
C VAL A 61 2.79 17.48 2.63
N ARG A 62 2.60 18.53 3.45
CA ARG A 62 2.22 18.38 4.87
C ARG A 62 0.76 17.99 5.06
N GLY A 63 -0.14 18.55 4.26
CA GLY A 63 -1.56 18.20 4.28
C GLY A 63 -1.85 16.88 3.59
N GLY A 64 -1.04 16.50 2.59
CA GLY A 64 -1.16 15.22 1.88
C GLY A 64 -0.92 14.02 2.78
N THR A 65 0.15 14.05 3.58
CA THR A 65 0.44 12.96 4.54
C THR A 65 -0.63 12.84 5.61
N ALA A 66 -1.11 13.97 6.15
CA ALA A 66 -2.17 13.96 7.17
C ALA A 66 -3.50 13.42 6.61
N ARG A 67 -3.89 13.82 5.39
CA ARG A 67 -5.09 13.27 4.73
C ARG A 67 -4.94 11.79 4.42
N ALA A 68 -3.78 11.35 3.95
CA ALA A 68 -3.51 9.94 3.68
C ALA A 68 -3.61 9.10 4.96
N GLN A 69 -3.03 9.56 6.07
CA GLN A 69 -3.16 8.90 7.38
C GLN A 69 -4.61 8.87 7.86
N ALA A 70 -5.36 9.97 7.70
CA ALA A 70 -6.77 10.01 8.04
C ALA A 70 -7.60 9.00 7.23
N SER A 71 -7.33 8.85 5.93
CA SER A 71 -8.00 7.82 5.11
C SER A 71 -7.61 6.39 5.50
N VAL A 72 -6.36 6.16 5.94
CA VAL A 72 -5.96 4.86 6.50
C VAL A 72 -6.73 4.59 7.79
N GLU A 73 -6.76 5.54 8.73
CA GLU A 73 -7.46 5.40 10.00
C GLU A 73 -8.97 5.22 9.81
N GLU A 74 -9.57 5.94 8.87
CA GLU A 74 -10.95 5.72 8.43
C GLU A 74 -11.13 4.27 7.98
N ASN A 75 -10.30 3.78 7.06
CA ASN A 75 -10.41 2.42 6.55
C ASN A 75 -10.17 1.32 7.58
N LEU A 76 -9.34 1.58 8.60
CA LEU A 76 -9.08 0.66 9.71
C LEU A 76 -10.17 0.69 10.79
N SER A 77 -10.80 1.86 10.99
CA SER A 77 -11.88 2.04 11.97
C SER A 77 -13.27 1.66 11.45
N ARG A 78 -13.39 1.35 10.14
CA ARG A 78 -14.60 0.73 9.59
C ARG A 78 -14.95 -0.53 10.36
N GLU A 79 -16.22 -0.70 10.66
CA GLU A 79 -16.75 -1.94 11.23
C GLU A 79 -16.83 -2.98 10.11
N VAL A 80 -15.78 -3.80 9.99
CA VAL A 80 -15.71 -4.90 9.03
C VAL A 80 -15.62 -6.22 9.79
N SER A 81 -16.54 -7.13 9.51
CA SER A 81 -16.43 -8.50 10.02
C SER A 81 -15.47 -9.31 9.16
N TYR A 82 -14.59 -10.08 9.79
CA TYR A 82 -13.77 -11.06 9.09
C TYR A 82 -14.60 -12.28 8.69
N ASP A 83 -15.59 -12.68 9.51
CA ASP A 83 -16.37 -13.91 9.33
C ASP A 83 -15.46 -15.10 8.99
N LEU A 84 -14.42 -15.30 9.81
CA LEU A 84 -13.37 -16.30 9.54
C LEU A 84 -13.99 -17.70 9.48
N PRO A 85 -13.78 -18.45 8.37
CA PRO A 85 -14.22 -19.84 8.31
C PRO A 85 -13.32 -20.71 9.19
N ALA A 86 -13.93 -21.46 10.11
CA ALA A 86 -13.18 -22.44 10.91
C ALA A 86 -12.70 -23.58 10.00
N LEU A 87 -11.39 -23.77 9.88
CA LEU A 87 -10.78 -24.77 9.00
C LEU A 87 -11.22 -26.19 9.36
N THR A 88 -11.45 -26.47 10.65
CA THR A 88 -11.96 -27.76 11.13
C THR A 88 -13.35 -28.10 10.56
N SER A 89 -14.16 -27.10 10.21
CA SER A 89 -15.48 -27.31 9.61
C SER A 89 -15.40 -27.55 8.09
N TYR A 90 -14.31 -27.15 7.44
CA TYR A 90 -14.17 -27.24 5.98
C TYR A 90 -13.21 -28.34 5.52
N ILE A 91 -12.33 -28.84 6.39
CA ILE A 91 -11.27 -29.81 6.04
C ILE A 91 -11.79 -31.12 5.43
N THR A 92 -13.02 -31.51 5.76
CA THR A 92 -13.67 -32.72 5.24
C THR A 92 -14.54 -32.46 4.00
N LEU A 93 -14.81 -31.19 3.68
CA LEU A 93 -15.62 -30.78 2.54
C LEU A 93 -14.80 -30.81 1.25
N ASN A 94 -15.46 -31.01 0.11
CA ASN A 94 -14.87 -30.79 -1.20
C ASN A 94 -14.99 -29.31 -1.64
N ASP A 95 -14.37 -28.95 -2.75
CA ASP A 95 -14.29 -27.55 -3.19
C ASP A 95 -15.65 -26.92 -3.51
N ASP A 96 -16.58 -27.68 -4.09
CA ASP A 96 -17.93 -27.19 -4.38
C ASP A 96 -18.73 -27.00 -3.08
N GLU A 97 -18.57 -27.90 -2.10
CA GLU A 97 -19.18 -27.77 -0.78
C GLU A 97 -18.63 -26.55 -0.01
N ILE A 98 -17.33 -26.27 -0.09
CA ILE A 98 -16.72 -25.07 0.51
C ILE A 98 -17.28 -23.81 -0.16
N LYS A 99 -17.33 -23.77 -1.50
CA LYS A 99 -17.91 -22.63 -2.23
C LYS A 99 -19.37 -22.40 -1.86
N GLN A 100 -20.15 -23.48 -1.74
CA GLN A 100 -21.54 -23.41 -1.31
C GLN A 100 -21.66 -22.89 0.13
N ALA A 101 -20.85 -23.38 1.06
CA ALA A 101 -20.87 -22.93 2.45
C ALA A 101 -20.54 -21.44 2.58
N VAL A 102 -19.58 -20.95 1.79
CA VAL A 102 -19.22 -19.53 1.71
C VAL A 102 -20.35 -18.69 1.10
N ALA A 103 -21.00 -19.20 0.05
CA ALA A 103 -22.15 -18.53 -0.57
C ALA A 103 -23.37 -18.48 0.37
N ASP A 104 -23.65 -19.54 1.10
CA ASP A 104 -24.73 -19.62 2.09
C ASP A 104 -24.50 -18.68 3.27
N ALA A 105 -23.23 -18.43 3.62
CA ALA A 105 -22.84 -17.40 4.58
C ALA A 105 -23.00 -15.96 4.04
N GLY A 106 -23.35 -15.79 2.76
CA GLY A 106 -23.55 -14.50 2.12
C GLY A 106 -22.26 -13.72 1.87
N LEU A 107 -21.11 -14.42 1.83
CA LEU A 107 -19.81 -13.80 1.67
C LEU A 107 -19.50 -13.56 0.19
N THR A 108 -19.02 -12.36 -0.13
CA THR A 108 -18.49 -12.05 -1.47
C THR A 108 -17.05 -12.53 -1.56
N VAL A 109 -16.78 -13.46 -2.47
CA VAL A 109 -15.45 -14.04 -2.67
C VAL A 109 -15.03 -14.03 -4.15
N ILE A 110 -13.74 -13.84 -4.38
CA ILE A 110 -13.08 -14.07 -5.67
C ILE A 110 -12.55 -15.52 -5.67
N ASP A 111 -13.01 -16.33 -6.61
CA ASP A 111 -12.49 -17.69 -6.84
C ASP A 111 -11.31 -17.65 -7.81
N LYS A 112 -10.10 -17.51 -7.28
CA LYS A 112 -8.88 -17.40 -8.08
C LYS A 112 -8.47 -18.75 -8.68
N GLY A 113 -8.74 -19.85 -7.98
CA GLY A 113 -8.54 -21.20 -8.49
C GLY A 113 -9.42 -21.46 -9.72
N GLY A 114 -10.71 -21.11 -9.65
CA GLY A 114 -11.67 -21.26 -10.75
C GLY A 114 -11.44 -20.31 -11.94
N MET A 115 -10.62 -19.27 -11.79
CA MET A 115 -10.17 -18.41 -12.89
C MET A 115 -8.93 -18.96 -13.63
N SER A 116 -8.31 -20.02 -13.11
CA SER A 116 -7.19 -20.69 -13.77
C SER A 116 -7.68 -21.50 -14.97
N ASP A 117 -6.89 -21.54 -16.04
CA ASP A 117 -7.10 -22.47 -17.17
C ASP A 117 -6.72 -23.91 -16.80
N ASP A 118 -6.12 -24.12 -15.63
CA ASP A 118 -5.73 -25.42 -15.10
C ASP A 118 -6.90 -26.11 -14.39
N PRO A 119 -7.43 -27.24 -14.91
CA PRO A 119 -8.52 -27.97 -14.27
C PRO A 119 -8.13 -28.63 -12.94
N GLU A 120 -6.84 -28.72 -12.62
CA GLU A 120 -6.32 -29.24 -11.35
C GLU A 120 -5.91 -28.11 -10.39
N ALA A 121 -6.22 -26.85 -10.71
CA ALA A 121 -5.91 -25.73 -9.83
C ALA A 121 -6.54 -25.92 -8.45
N ALA A 122 -5.72 -25.77 -7.41
CA ALA A 122 -6.18 -25.79 -6.03
C ALA A 122 -7.22 -24.69 -5.79
N LEU A 123 -8.16 -24.96 -4.87
CA LEU A 123 -9.12 -23.97 -4.44
C LEU A 123 -8.38 -22.79 -3.79
N GLU A 124 -8.64 -21.59 -4.26
CA GLU A 124 -8.15 -20.33 -3.68
C GLU A 124 -9.30 -19.32 -3.69
N LEU A 125 -9.90 -19.09 -2.52
CA LEU A 125 -10.99 -18.14 -2.33
C LEU A 125 -10.48 -16.92 -1.59
N ILE A 126 -10.79 -15.73 -2.10
CA ILE A 126 -10.41 -14.46 -1.47
C ILE A 126 -11.69 -13.72 -1.09
N LYS A 127 -11.97 -13.61 0.21
CA LYS A 127 -13.11 -12.84 0.71
C LYS A 127 -12.85 -11.35 0.60
N LEU A 128 -13.82 -10.63 0.05
CA LEU A 128 -13.77 -9.18 -0.07
C LEU A 128 -14.45 -8.52 1.13
N PRO A 129 -13.94 -7.36 1.60
CA PRO A 129 -14.70 -6.50 2.48
C PRO A 129 -16.02 -6.09 1.80
N SER A 130 -17.10 -5.95 2.57
CA SER A 130 -18.46 -5.75 2.05
C SER A 130 -18.66 -4.46 1.25
N ASP A 131 -17.77 -3.49 1.42
CA ASP A 131 -17.76 -2.20 0.74
C ASP A 131 -16.74 -2.12 -0.42
N VAL A 132 -16.08 -3.24 -0.74
CA VAL A 132 -15.16 -3.35 -1.88
C VAL A 132 -15.81 -4.18 -2.97
N SER A 133 -15.98 -3.59 -4.16
CA SER A 133 -16.52 -4.30 -5.31
C SER A 133 -15.50 -5.28 -5.91
N GLU A 134 -15.97 -6.34 -6.56
CA GLU A 134 -15.10 -7.30 -7.26
C GLU A 134 -14.23 -6.63 -8.33
N LEU A 135 -14.76 -5.61 -9.02
CA LEU A 135 -14.02 -4.87 -10.04
C LEU A 135 -12.87 -4.08 -9.42
N ASP A 136 -13.13 -3.36 -8.32
CA ASP A 136 -12.10 -2.58 -7.63
C ASP A 136 -11.05 -3.49 -7.01
N ALA A 137 -11.49 -4.58 -6.36
CA ALA A 137 -10.60 -5.61 -5.84
C ALA A 137 -9.73 -6.22 -6.95
N GLY A 138 -10.31 -6.55 -8.11
CA GLY A 138 -9.58 -7.08 -9.25
C GLY A 138 -8.50 -6.12 -9.75
N LEU A 139 -8.79 -4.82 -9.80
CA LEU A 139 -7.79 -3.80 -10.13
C LEU A 139 -6.67 -3.71 -9.09
N MET A 140 -7.01 -3.75 -7.80
CA MET A 140 -6.03 -3.70 -6.71
C MET A 140 -5.13 -4.94 -6.68
N TYR A 141 -5.70 -6.13 -6.82
CA TYR A 141 -4.92 -7.38 -6.89
C TYR A 141 -4.02 -7.44 -8.13
N ASN A 142 -4.50 -6.97 -9.29
CA ASN A 142 -3.69 -6.91 -10.51
C ASN A 142 -2.53 -5.90 -10.39
N LYS A 143 -2.74 -4.78 -9.67
CA LYS A 143 -1.66 -3.84 -9.33
C LYS A 143 -0.62 -4.50 -8.41
N GLY A 144 -1.06 -5.42 -7.56
CA GLY A 144 -0.27 -6.12 -6.55
C GLY A 144 -0.33 -5.40 -5.21
N VAL A 145 -0.59 -6.15 -4.14
CA VAL A 145 -0.85 -5.60 -2.79
C VAL A 145 0.28 -4.69 -2.31
N SER A 146 1.54 -5.09 -2.47
CA SER A 146 2.71 -4.27 -2.08
C SER A 146 2.88 -2.98 -2.90
N LYS A 147 2.12 -2.78 -3.98
CA LYS A 147 2.16 -1.53 -4.78
C LYS A 147 0.99 -0.61 -4.48
N LEU A 148 0.08 -1.02 -3.60
CA LEU A 148 -1.05 -0.20 -3.16
C LEU A 148 -0.55 0.93 -2.25
N SER A 149 -1.30 2.03 -2.24
CA SER A 149 -1.18 3.02 -1.17
C SER A 149 -1.66 2.42 0.15
N ALA A 150 -1.20 2.95 1.29
CA ALA A 150 -1.65 2.48 2.60
C ALA A 150 -3.19 2.53 2.74
N SER A 151 -3.85 3.54 2.19
CA SER A 151 -5.31 3.65 2.24
C SER A 151 -6.00 2.57 1.40
N GLU A 152 -5.53 2.29 0.18
CA GLU A 152 -6.04 1.19 -0.65
C GLU A 152 -5.81 -0.17 0.02
N ALA A 153 -4.62 -0.36 0.62
CA ALA A 153 -4.28 -1.58 1.32
C ALA A 153 -5.14 -1.78 2.58
N ALA A 154 -5.33 -0.74 3.39
CA ALA A 154 -6.22 -0.79 4.55
C ALA A 154 -7.68 -1.03 4.14
N LEU A 155 -8.11 -0.49 3.00
CA LEU A 155 -9.45 -0.75 2.45
C LEU A 155 -9.63 -2.23 2.10
N LEU A 156 -8.66 -2.80 1.37
CA LEU A 156 -8.71 -4.16 0.85
C LEU A 156 -8.43 -5.23 1.92
N LEU A 157 -7.43 -5.02 2.77
CA LEU A 157 -6.91 -6.02 3.71
C LEU A 157 -7.75 -6.10 4.99
N ASN A 158 -8.34 -4.98 5.44
CA ASN A 158 -9.14 -4.99 6.66
C ASN A 158 -10.46 -5.75 6.42
N GLY A 159 -10.56 -6.93 7.04
CA GLY A 159 -11.69 -7.82 6.89
C GLY A 159 -11.69 -8.67 5.62
N SER A 160 -10.58 -8.76 4.89
CA SER A 160 -10.40 -9.82 3.88
C SER A 160 -9.61 -11.00 4.44
N TRP A 161 -9.79 -12.13 3.80
CA TRP A 161 -9.01 -13.32 4.04
C TRP A 161 -8.85 -14.12 2.75
N THR A 162 -7.83 -14.96 2.69
CA THR A 162 -7.60 -15.93 1.63
C THR A 162 -7.66 -17.33 2.23
N LEU A 163 -8.51 -18.17 1.66
CA LEU A 163 -8.63 -19.58 1.99
C LEU A 163 -8.11 -20.42 0.83
N ASP A 164 -7.20 -21.33 1.12
CA ASP A 164 -6.65 -22.29 0.18
C ASP A 164 -6.92 -23.71 0.65
N ALA A 165 -7.30 -24.58 -0.28
CA ALA A 165 -7.39 -26.02 -0.04
C ALA A 165 -6.59 -26.78 -1.10
N ASP A 166 -5.57 -27.50 -0.64
CA ASP A 166 -4.74 -28.39 -1.45
C ASP A 166 -4.94 -29.83 -0.96
N ARG A 167 -5.24 -30.72 -1.92
CA ARG A 167 -5.48 -32.14 -1.69
C ARG A 167 -4.60 -33.05 -2.55
N SER A 168 -3.55 -32.49 -3.16
CA SER A 168 -2.67 -33.20 -4.09
C SER A 168 -1.75 -34.22 -3.40
N ASP A 169 -1.24 -33.89 -2.21
CA ASP A 169 -0.36 -34.74 -1.40
C ASP A 169 -0.76 -34.66 0.09
N GLY A 170 -1.87 -35.32 0.42
CA GLY A 170 -2.55 -35.18 1.71
C GLY A 170 -3.51 -33.98 1.72
N THR A 171 -4.25 -33.80 2.81
CA THR A 171 -5.18 -32.67 2.94
C THR A 171 -4.49 -31.53 3.68
N SER A 172 -4.38 -30.37 3.04
CA SER A 172 -3.84 -29.14 3.64
C SER A 172 -4.76 -27.96 3.33
N MET A 173 -5.29 -27.34 4.37
CA MET A 173 -6.01 -26.07 4.26
C MET A 173 -5.26 -24.94 4.93
N ARG A 174 -5.37 -23.74 4.36
CA ARG A 174 -4.71 -22.54 4.87
C ARG A 174 -5.68 -21.36 4.83
N LEU A 175 -5.77 -20.63 5.94
CA LEU A 175 -6.49 -19.37 6.03
C LEU A 175 -5.48 -18.26 6.35
N ARG A 176 -5.51 -17.18 5.59
CA ARG A 176 -4.54 -16.08 5.68
C ARG A 176 -5.25 -14.74 5.69
N TYR A 177 -4.89 -13.84 6.60
CA TYR A 177 -5.50 -12.51 6.70
C TYR A 177 -4.56 -11.51 7.37
N ALA A 178 -4.87 -10.22 7.22
CA ALA A 178 -4.20 -9.17 7.97
C ALA A 178 -5.02 -8.83 9.22
N ASP A 179 -4.38 -8.80 10.38
CA ASP A 179 -4.97 -8.37 11.64
C ASP A 179 -4.41 -6.99 12.03
N PHE A 180 -5.29 -6.00 12.09
CA PHE A 180 -4.97 -4.64 12.47
C PHE A 180 -5.29 -4.33 13.94
N SER A 181 -5.88 -5.29 14.67
CA SER A 181 -6.51 -5.08 15.97
C SER A 181 -5.74 -5.66 17.16
N SER A 182 -5.08 -6.81 16.99
CA SER A 182 -4.42 -7.51 18.10
C SER A 182 -3.18 -6.81 18.66
N GLY A 183 -2.54 -5.94 17.87
CA GLY A 183 -1.45 -5.08 18.31
C GLY A 183 -0.10 -5.78 18.53
N SER A 184 -0.04 -7.12 18.52
CA SER A 184 1.19 -7.91 18.65
C SER A 184 1.03 -9.29 18.01
N LEU A 185 2.16 -9.94 17.68
CA LEU A 185 2.18 -11.26 17.05
C LEU A 185 1.53 -12.33 17.93
N ASP A 186 1.88 -12.37 19.22
CA ASP A 186 1.34 -13.38 20.16
C ASP A 186 -0.16 -13.22 20.37
N ALA A 187 -0.65 -11.98 20.49
CA ALA A 187 -2.09 -11.72 20.63
C ALA A 187 -2.87 -12.13 19.37
N ALA A 188 -2.32 -11.87 18.17
CA ALA A 188 -2.94 -12.28 16.92
C ALA A 188 -2.99 -13.81 16.79
N ILE A 189 -1.93 -14.51 17.20
CA ILE A 189 -1.89 -15.97 17.26
C ILE A 189 -2.95 -16.50 18.22
N ASP A 190 -3.03 -15.95 19.44
CA ASP A 190 -3.99 -16.40 20.45
C ASP A 190 -5.45 -16.14 20.02
N ALA A 191 -5.70 -14.99 19.37
CA ALA A 191 -7.00 -14.68 18.79
C ALA A 191 -7.39 -15.68 17.69
N ALA A 192 -6.46 -16.03 16.80
CA ALA A 192 -6.69 -17.00 15.74
C ALA A 192 -6.93 -18.42 16.29
N ILE A 193 -6.16 -18.85 17.29
CA ILE A 193 -6.37 -20.14 17.99
C ILE A 193 -7.78 -20.19 18.59
N ALA A 194 -8.21 -19.11 19.25
CA ALA A 194 -9.54 -19.02 19.82
C ALA A 194 -10.66 -19.00 18.76
N ALA A 195 -10.46 -18.31 17.64
CA ALA A 195 -11.43 -18.23 16.54
C ALA A 195 -11.64 -19.59 15.85
N GLU A 196 -10.57 -20.37 15.69
CA GLU A 196 -10.62 -21.72 15.12
C GLU A 196 -11.12 -22.78 16.12
N GLY A 197 -11.18 -22.44 17.41
CA GLY A 197 -11.54 -23.36 18.48
C GLY A 197 -10.47 -24.42 18.76
N PHE A 198 -9.21 -24.14 18.44
CA PHE A 198 -8.11 -25.04 18.77
C PHE A 198 -7.85 -25.06 20.27
N ASP A 199 -7.53 -26.22 20.82
CA ASP A 199 -7.19 -26.38 22.23
C ASP A 199 -5.71 -26.05 22.47
N PRO A 200 -5.37 -24.96 23.18
CA PRO A 200 -3.98 -24.59 23.48
C PRO A 200 -3.25 -25.66 24.30
N ALA A 201 -3.95 -26.55 25.00
CA ALA A 201 -3.33 -27.65 25.74
C ALA A 201 -2.70 -28.72 24.84
N THR A 202 -3.02 -28.72 23.55
CA THR A 202 -2.43 -29.64 22.56
C THR A 202 -1.09 -29.16 21.99
N ILE A 203 -0.64 -27.96 22.38
CA ILE A 203 0.66 -27.42 21.98
C ILE A 203 1.77 -28.26 22.64
N ALA A 204 2.61 -28.89 21.81
CA ALA A 204 3.77 -29.64 22.27
C ALA A 204 4.85 -28.72 22.87
N GLU A 205 5.84 -29.30 23.56
CA GLU A 205 6.93 -28.55 24.20
C GLU A 205 7.76 -27.73 23.19
N ASP A 206 7.90 -28.24 21.96
CA ASP A 206 8.51 -27.58 20.79
C ASP A 206 7.47 -26.96 19.85
N GLY A 207 6.20 -26.92 20.27
CA GLY A 207 5.07 -26.45 19.49
C GLY A 207 4.94 -24.93 19.44
N MET A 208 5.94 -24.17 19.90
CA MET A 208 5.93 -22.70 19.84
C MET A 208 7.34 -22.15 19.62
N GLY A 209 7.44 -21.04 18.90
CA GLY A 209 8.72 -20.39 18.67
C GLY A 209 8.71 -19.49 17.44
N VAL A 210 9.91 -19.27 16.90
CA VAL A 210 10.12 -18.57 15.63
C VAL A 210 10.68 -19.58 14.62
N ASP A 211 10.05 -19.69 13.45
CA ASP A 211 10.51 -20.62 12.42
C ASP A 211 11.70 -20.07 11.61
N GLU A 212 12.26 -20.90 10.70
CA GLU A 212 13.46 -20.57 9.93
C GLU A 212 13.32 -19.32 9.04
N VAL A 213 12.08 -18.93 8.74
CA VAL A 213 11.77 -17.76 7.91
C VAL A 213 11.33 -16.55 8.76
N GLY A 214 11.36 -16.67 10.09
CA GLY A 214 11.12 -15.56 11.01
C GLY A 214 9.68 -15.42 11.50
N ASN A 215 8.79 -16.37 11.23
CA ASN A 215 7.41 -16.29 11.73
C ASN A 215 7.36 -16.75 13.19
N THR A 216 6.73 -15.98 14.06
CA THR A 216 6.29 -16.48 15.35
C THR A 216 5.15 -17.46 15.13
N PHE A 217 5.17 -18.62 15.78
CA PHE A 217 4.13 -19.64 15.59
C PHE A 217 3.79 -20.39 16.87
N LYS A 218 2.59 -20.97 16.87
CA LYS A 218 2.13 -22.03 17.77
C LYS A 218 1.52 -23.16 16.95
N GLN A 219 1.74 -24.39 17.35
CA GLN A 219 1.22 -25.59 16.68
C GLN A 219 0.78 -26.64 17.70
N GLY A 220 -0.21 -27.43 17.32
CA GLY A 220 -0.73 -28.53 18.11
C GLY A 220 -1.52 -29.50 17.25
N THR A 221 -2.38 -30.28 17.88
CA THR A 221 -3.20 -31.29 17.21
C THR A 221 -4.68 -31.05 17.45
N VAL A 222 -5.51 -31.41 16.48
CA VAL A 222 -6.97 -31.42 16.62
C VAL A 222 -7.52 -32.68 15.96
N ASP A 223 -8.52 -33.29 16.58
CA ASP A 223 -9.27 -34.40 15.97
C ASP A 223 -10.48 -33.83 15.23
N VAL A 224 -10.61 -34.17 13.95
CA VAL A 224 -11.79 -33.84 13.14
C VAL A 224 -12.29 -35.15 12.54
N ASP A 225 -13.52 -35.53 12.90
CA ASP A 225 -14.19 -36.75 12.47
C ASP A 225 -13.34 -38.03 12.66
N GLY A 226 -12.59 -38.12 13.77
CA GLY A 226 -11.74 -39.26 14.10
C GLY A 226 -10.39 -39.30 13.37
N THR A 227 -10.06 -38.24 12.62
CA THR A 227 -8.76 -38.05 11.99
C THR A 227 -7.98 -36.98 12.74
N ALA A 228 -6.76 -37.30 13.16
CA ALA A 228 -5.87 -36.36 13.82
C ALA A 228 -5.17 -35.47 12.78
N TYR A 229 -5.39 -34.17 12.87
CA TYR A 229 -4.72 -33.14 12.07
C TYR A 229 -3.74 -32.35 12.92
N THR A 230 -2.68 -31.85 12.28
CA THR A 230 -1.80 -30.84 12.86
C THR A 230 -2.30 -29.46 12.49
N TRP A 231 -2.54 -28.61 13.48
CA TRP A 231 -2.80 -27.20 13.26
C TRP A 231 -1.54 -26.38 13.55
N LYS A 232 -1.29 -25.35 12.75
CA LYS A 232 -0.24 -24.34 12.98
C LYS A 232 -0.82 -22.96 12.74
N VAL A 233 -0.70 -22.09 13.74
CA VAL A 233 -0.99 -20.67 13.64
C VAL A 233 0.33 -19.92 13.65
N SER A 234 0.54 -19.07 12.68
CA SER A 234 1.77 -18.29 12.49
C SER A 234 1.44 -16.82 12.27
N ALA A 235 2.31 -15.95 12.75
CA ALA A 235 2.20 -14.51 12.60
C ALA A 235 3.56 -13.88 12.35
N LEU A 236 3.55 -12.83 11.53
CA LEU A 236 4.70 -11.94 11.31
C LEU A 236 4.20 -10.50 11.09
N PRO A 237 5.05 -9.47 11.25
CA PRO A 237 4.65 -8.10 10.94
C PRO A 237 4.17 -8.00 9.49
N LEU A 238 3.06 -7.29 9.25
CA LEU A 238 2.47 -7.20 7.91
C LEU A 238 3.45 -6.61 6.88
N SER A 239 4.36 -5.74 7.33
CA SER A 239 5.42 -5.13 6.53
C SER A 239 6.43 -6.12 5.95
N GLU A 240 6.62 -7.28 6.59
CA GLU A 240 7.49 -8.34 6.07
C GLU A 240 6.85 -9.10 4.91
N MET A 241 5.51 -9.12 4.85
CA MET A 241 4.75 -9.71 3.73
C MET A 241 4.48 -8.70 2.61
N TYR A 242 4.10 -7.48 2.98
CA TYR A 242 3.75 -6.42 2.04
C TYR A 242 4.51 -5.14 2.37
N ASP A 243 5.39 -4.73 1.46
CA ASP A 243 6.15 -3.48 1.53
C ASP A 243 5.24 -2.27 1.25
N ILE A 244 4.41 -1.89 2.22
CA ILE A 244 3.44 -0.80 2.12
C ILE A 244 3.71 0.23 3.22
N SER A 245 4.31 1.34 2.82
CA SER A 245 4.58 2.46 3.73
C SER A 245 3.28 3.16 4.17
N GLY A 246 3.13 3.38 5.48
CA GLY A 246 2.02 4.16 6.07
C GLY A 246 0.91 3.33 6.72
N LEU A 247 1.00 2.00 6.69
CA LEU A 247 0.19 1.13 7.55
C LEU A 247 0.74 1.12 8.99
N PRO A 248 -0.09 0.77 10.00
CA PRO A 248 0.37 0.65 11.38
C PRO A 248 1.49 -0.40 11.50
N GLU A 249 2.54 -0.08 12.26
CA GLU A 249 3.62 -1.04 12.56
C GLU A 249 3.14 -2.24 13.38
N THR A 250 1.99 -2.09 14.05
CA THR A 250 1.33 -3.14 14.82
C THR A 250 0.45 -4.06 13.98
N ALA A 251 0.33 -3.82 12.66
CA ALA A 251 -0.42 -4.69 11.77
C ALA A 251 0.31 -6.03 11.60
N VAL A 252 -0.45 -7.11 11.69
CA VAL A 252 0.07 -8.48 11.69
C VAL A 252 -0.47 -9.24 10.49
N TYR A 253 0.37 -10.00 9.81
CA TYR A 253 -0.08 -11.03 8.89
C TYR A 253 -0.25 -12.33 9.64
N VAL A 254 -1.44 -12.91 9.59
CA VAL A 254 -1.80 -14.16 10.27
C VAL A 254 -2.00 -15.26 9.24
N GLY A 255 -1.39 -16.42 9.49
CA GLY A 255 -1.60 -17.63 8.72
C GLY A 255 -1.99 -18.79 9.64
N VAL A 256 -3.17 -19.34 9.41
CA VAL A 256 -3.66 -20.58 10.02
C VAL A 256 -3.52 -21.71 9.01
N ARG A 257 -2.99 -22.85 9.44
CA ARG A 257 -2.86 -24.05 8.61
C ARG A 257 -3.40 -25.25 9.37
N LEU A 258 -4.14 -26.10 8.67
CA LEU A 258 -4.57 -27.41 9.12
C LEU A 258 -4.12 -28.46 8.10
N SER A 259 -3.40 -29.50 8.53
CA SER A 259 -2.93 -30.54 7.61
C SER A 259 -2.83 -31.93 8.25
N SER A 260 -3.09 -32.96 7.45
CA SER A 260 -2.95 -34.40 7.78
C SER A 260 -1.66 -34.99 7.23
#